data_AF-A0A925F6K2-F1
#
_entry.id   AF-A0A925F6K2-F1
#
_cell.length_a   1.000
_cell.length_b   1.000
_cell.length_c   1.000
_cell.angle_alpha   90.00
_cell.angle_beta   90.00
_cell.angle_gamma   90.00
#
_symmetry.space_group_name_H-M   'P 1'
#
loop_
_entity.id
_entity.type
_entity.pdbx_description
1 polymer ?
#
loop_
_entity_poly.entity_id
_entity_poly.type
_entity_poly.pdbx_seq_one_letter_code
_entity_poly.pdbx_strand_id
1 'polypeptide(L)' 'MKGPELALPVIIGDNVWIGGGGIICPGVTIGNSTTIGAGSVVVKTIPPDVIAAGNPCRIIKTM' A
#
# COMPACT_ATOMS: atom_id res chain seq x y z
N MET A 1 -18.39 -2.23 -10.96
CA MET A 1 -19.44 -2.21 -9.93
C MET A 1 -19.98 -0.78 -9.83
N LYS A 2 -21.30 -0.57 -9.79
CA LYS A 2 -21.95 0.73 -9.55
C LYS A 2 -22.96 0.57 -8.40
N GLY A 3 -22.61 1.08 -7.23
CA GLY A 3 -23.39 1.13 -5.99
C GLY A 3 -22.81 2.23 -5.07
N PRO A 4 -23.48 2.63 -3.98
CA PRO A 4 -23.00 3.67 -3.06
C PRO A 4 -21.67 3.31 -2.39
N GLU A 5 -21.34 2.01 -2.30
CA GLU A 5 -20.04 1.51 -1.89
C GLU A 5 -19.11 1.35 -3.10
N LEU A 6 -18.15 2.28 -3.24
CA LEU A 6 -17.07 2.18 -4.22
C LEU A 6 -16.04 1.14 -3.76
N ALA A 7 -16.17 -0.08 -4.26
CA ALA A 7 -15.17 -1.13 -4.11
C ALA A 7 -14.23 -1.13 -5.34
N LEU A 8 -12.93 -0.95 -5.10
CA LEU A 8 -11.87 -1.10 -6.10
C LEU A 8 -10.89 -2.18 -5.61
N PRO A 9 -10.37 -3.05 -6.49
CA PRO A 9 -9.46 -4.11 -6.10
C PRO A 9 -8.20 -3.53 -5.45
N VAL A 10 -7.68 -4.24 -4.46
CA VAL A 10 -6.36 -4.01 -3.89
C VAL A 10 -5.46 -5.14 -4.37
N ILE A 11 -4.30 -4.79 -4.91
CA ILE A 11 -3.32 -5.75 -5.44
C ILE A 11 -2.08 -5.68 -4.55
N ILE A 12 -1.70 -6.82 -3.97
CA ILE A 12 -0.48 -6.95 -3.19
C ILE A 12 0.45 -7.88 -3.97
N GLY A 13 1.63 -7.36 -4.33
CA GLY A 13 2.66 -8.13 -5.01
C GLY A 13 3.35 -9.17 -4.13
N ASP A 14 4.31 -9.87 -4.70
CA ASP A 14 5.09 -10.90 -4.02
C ASP A 14 6.09 -10.29 -3.03
N ASN A 15 6.38 -11.00 -1.94
CA ASN A 15 7.37 -10.59 -0.92
C ASN A 15 7.10 -9.21 -0.28
N VAL A 16 5.84 -8.78 -0.20
CA VAL A 16 5.46 -7.54 0.48
C VAL A 16 5.39 -7.75 1.99
N TRP A 17 5.99 -6.84 2.75
CA TRP A 17 5.80 -6.78 4.20
C TRP A 17 4.90 -5.60 4.59
N ILE A 18 3.80 -5.88 5.28
CA ILE A 18 2.89 -4.84 5.80
C ILE A 18 3.01 -4.83 7.33
N GLY A 19 3.54 -3.74 7.86
CA GLY A 19 3.63 -3.51 9.30
C GLY A 19 2.24 -3.45 9.95
N GLY A 20 2.17 -3.85 11.23
CA GLY A 20 0.93 -3.89 11.98
C GLY A 20 0.14 -2.58 11.94
N GLY A 21 -1.19 -2.69 11.80
CA GLY A 21 -2.07 -1.52 11.70
C GLY A 21 -1.95 -0.72 10.40
N GLY A 22 -1.30 -1.25 9.36
CA GLY A 22 -1.32 -0.67 8.02
C GLY A 22 -2.73 -0.70 7.41
N ILE A 23 -3.16 0.42 6.83
CA ILE A 23 -4.45 0.60 6.17
C ILE A 23 -4.21 0.79 4.67
N ILE A 24 -4.79 -0.07 3.83
CA ILE A 24 -4.66 0.00 2.38
C ILE A 24 -6.00 0.42 1.78
N CYS A 25 -6.04 1.57 1.11
CA CYS A 25 -7.27 2.09 0.51
C CYS A 25 -7.64 1.35 -0.80
N PRO A 26 -8.93 1.36 -1.19
CA PRO A 26 -9.38 0.74 -2.43
C PRO A 26 -8.62 1.25 -3.66
N GLY A 27 -8.32 0.36 -4.61
CA GLY A 27 -7.66 0.70 -5.88
C GLY A 27 -6.13 0.82 -5.81
N VAL A 28 -5.54 0.59 -4.64
CA VAL A 28 -4.09 0.62 -4.45
C VAL A 28 -3.46 -0.69 -4.94
N THR A 29 -2.34 -0.56 -5.65
CA THR A 29 -1.39 -1.66 -5.89
C THR A 29 -0.14 -1.46 -5.05
N ILE A 30 0.38 -2.51 -4.42
CA ILE A 30 1.69 -2.53 -3.78
C ILE A 30 2.59 -3.43 -4.61
N GLY A 31 3.66 -2.88 -5.15
CA GLY A 31 4.64 -3.63 -5.95
C GLY A 31 5.43 -4.65 -5.13
N ASN A 32 6.07 -5.57 -5.84
CA ASN A 32 6.85 -6.66 -5.25
C ASN A 32 7.99 -6.15 -4.36
N SER A 33 8.38 -6.95 -3.36
CA SER A 33 9.52 -6.69 -2.47
C SER A 33 9.45 -5.35 -1.72
N THR A 34 8.24 -4.80 -1.56
CA THR A 34 8.02 -3.52 -0.88
C THR A 34 7.67 -3.71 0.60
N THR A 35 8.22 -2.83 1.44
CA THR A 35 7.89 -2.76 2.87
C THR A 35 6.99 -1.56 3.16
N ILE A 36 5.84 -1.80 3.78
CA ILE A 36 4.94 -0.78 4.33
C ILE A 36 5.16 -0.70 5.85
N GLY A 37 5.55 0.46 6.36
CA GLY A 37 5.76 0.68 7.80
C GLY A 37 4.46 0.54 8.61
N ALA A 38 4.59 0.24 9.91
CA ALA A 38 3.45 0.12 10.83
C ALA A 38 2.63 1.43 10.90
N GLY A 39 1.31 1.30 11.05
CA GLY A 39 0.38 2.43 11.13
C GLY A 39 0.25 3.28 9.87
N SER A 40 0.77 2.82 8.72
CA SER A 40 0.72 3.57 7.47
C SER A 40 -0.68 3.59 6.84
N VAL A 41 -1.05 4.69 6.20
CA VAL A 41 -2.31 4.82 5.45
C VAL A 41 -1.99 4.99 3.97
N VAL A 42 -2.11 3.89 3.22
CA VAL A 42 -1.74 3.82 1.80
C VAL A 42 -2.91 4.25 0.94
N VAL A 43 -2.83 5.48 0.44
CA VAL A 43 -3.85 6.12 -0.41
C VAL A 43 -3.44 6.22 -1.89
N LYS A 44 -2.24 5.76 -2.24
CA LYS A 44 -1.69 5.74 -3.60
C LYS A 44 -0.92 4.45 -3.83
N THR A 45 -0.94 3.96 -5.07
CA THR A 45 -0.11 2.82 -5.51
C THR A 45 1.35 3.03 -5.16
N ILE A 46 1.99 1.99 -4.63
CA ILE A 46 3.39 1.95 -4.21
C ILE A 46 4.16 1.09 -5.22
N PRO A 47 5.28 1.58 -5.78
CA PRO A 47 6.11 0.81 -6.70
C PRO A 47 6.77 -0.39 -6.00
N PRO A 48 7.37 -1.34 -6.75
CA PRO A 48 8.21 -2.39 -6.17
C PRO A 48 9.51 -1.82 -5.57
N ASP A 49 10.19 -2.64 -4.76
CA ASP A 49 11.54 -2.40 -4.24
C ASP A 49 11.69 -1.08 -3.45
N VAL A 50 10.70 -0.75 -2.61
CA VAL A 50 10.74 0.44 -1.75
C VAL A 50 10.36 0.16 -0.31
N ILE A 51 10.81 1.03 0.58
CA ILE A 51 10.28 1.19 1.93
C ILE A 51 9.39 2.42 1.94
N ALA A 52 8.11 2.26 2.26
CA ALA A 52 7.14 3.34 2.34
C ALA A 52 6.45 3.35 3.71
N ALA A 53 6.20 4.53 4.29
CA ALA A 53 5.42 4.62 5.53
C ALA A 53 4.70 5.96 5.71
N GLY A 54 3.88 6.05 6.76
CA GLY A 54 3.24 7.28 7.22
C GLY A 54 1.76 7.41 6.83
N ASN A 55 1.14 8.50 7.27
CA ASN A 55 -0.23 8.88 6.94
C ASN A 55 -0.25 10.34 6.42
N PRO A 56 -0.43 10.57 5.10
CA PRO A 56 -0.56 9.56 4.05
C PRO A 56 0.79 8.87 3.75
N CYS A 57 0.77 7.60 3.34
CA CYS A 57 1.97 6.80 3.08
C CYS A 57 2.82 7.41 1.96
N ARG A 58 4.15 7.48 2.16
CA ARG A 58 5.14 8.00 1.21
C ARG A 58 6.34 7.08 1.14
N ILE A 59 6.99 7.04 -0.02
CA ILE A 59 8.27 6.35 -0.20
C ILE A 59 9.32 7.07 0.65
N ILE A 60 10.00 6.32 1.51
CA ILE A 60 11.08 6.80 2.39
C ILE A 60 12.43 6.48 1.75
N LYS A 61 12.55 5.29 1.14
CA LYS A 61 13.80 4.79 0.59
C LYS A 61 13.53 3.75 -0.51
N THR A 62 14.40 3.71 -1.52
CA THR A 62 14.47 2.62 -2.51
C THR A 62 15.43 1.52 -2.01
N MET A 63 15.07 0.26 -2.23
CA MET A 63 15.85 -0.91 -1.83
C MET A 63 16.78 -1.40 -2.94
#